data_AF-A0A918RGU6-F1
#
_entry.id   AF-A0A918RGU6-F1
#
_cell.length_a   1.000
_cell.length_b   1.000
_cell.length_c   1.000
_cell.angle_alpha   90.00
_cell.angle_beta   90.00
_cell.angle_gamma   90.00
#
_symmetry.space_group_name_H-M   'P 1'
#
loop_
_entity.id
_entity.type
_entity.pdbx_description
1 polymer ?
#
loop_
_entity_poly.entity_id
_entity_poly.type
_entity_poly.pdbx_seq_one_letter_code
_entity_poly.pdbx_strand_id
1 'polypeptide(L)'
;MASPARRPHRAQTLGDTRTDDTTVTGEPCARAPLPSAHGLTWDQGAGIACIICARPLTTGAVSRGRIHGRAGAHHLDIDAWACPLPEQA
;
A
#
# COMPACT_ATOMS: atom_id res chain seq x y z
N MET A 1 62.36 -13.69 7.87
CA MET A 1 61.23 -14.60 7.62
C MET A 1 59.99 -14.00 8.32
N ALA A 2 59.58 -12.79 7.93
CA ALA A 2 58.54 -12.50 6.93
C ALA A 2 57.14 -12.99 7.35
N SER A 3 56.50 -12.20 8.21
CA SER A 3 55.07 -12.25 8.50
C SER A 3 54.28 -11.68 7.32
N PRO A 4 53.15 -12.28 6.94
CA PRO A 4 52.02 -11.51 6.43
C PRO A 4 50.77 -11.92 7.21
N ALA A 5 50.18 -11.01 7.98
CA ALA A 5 49.28 -9.94 7.53
C ALA A 5 47.88 -10.30 7.99
N ARG A 6 47.44 -9.55 9.01
CA ARG A 6 46.08 -9.51 9.55
C ARG A 6 45.10 -9.38 8.40
N ARG A 7 44.13 -10.30 8.30
CA ARG A 7 42.94 -10.07 7.48
C ARG A 7 42.17 -8.90 8.11
N PRO A 8 41.88 -7.81 7.37
CA PRO A 8 40.88 -6.86 7.82
C PRO A 8 39.50 -7.55 7.71
N HIS A 9 38.84 -7.76 8.84
CA HIS A 9 37.43 -8.07 8.85
C HIS A 9 36.69 -6.87 8.27
N ARG A 10 36.26 -7.02 7.02
CA ARG A 10 35.52 -6.04 6.24
C ARG A 10 34.28 -5.60 7.02
N ALA A 11 34.25 -4.32 7.37
CA ALA A 11 33.05 -3.64 7.84
C ALA A 11 31.94 -3.83 6.81
N GLN A 12 30.89 -4.55 7.19
CA GLN A 12 29.67 -4.61 6.40
C GLN A 12 28.89 -3.34 6.71
N THR A 13 28.84 -2.47 5.71
CA THR A 13 28.03 -1.27 5.65
C THR A 13 26.56 -1.61 5.89
N LEU A 14 25.90 -0.80 6.72
CA LEU A 14 24.44 -0.69 6.84
C LEU A 14 23.82 -0.83 5.45
N GLY A 15 23.17 -1.96 5.18
CA GLY A 15 22.17 -2.04 4.14
C GLY A 15 20.92 -1.41 4.71
N ASP A 16 20.57 -0.23 4.22
CA ASP A 16 19.29 0.42 4.42
C ASP A 16 18.17 -0.60 4.24
N THR A 17 17.61 -1.10 5.35
CA THR A 17 16.25 -1.63 5.34
C THR A 17 15.32 -0.42 5.21
N ARG A 18 15.30 0.16 4.01
CA ARG A 18 14.18 0.97 3.57
C ARG A 18 12.98 0.04 3.68
N THR A 19 12.08 0.40 4.60
CA THR A 19 10.79 -0.20 4.80
C THR A 19 10.00 -0.04 3.49
N ASP A 20 10.28 -0.92 2.53
CA ASP A 20 9.43 -1.09 1.36
C ASP A 20 8.25 -1.89 1.86
N ASP A 21 7.20 -1.13 2.18
CA ASP A 21 5.82 -1.53 2.39
C ASP A 21 5.47 -2.65 1.40
N THR A 22 5.71 -3.87 1.86
CA THR A 22 5.64 -5.08 1.05
C THR A 22 4.17 -5.35 0.83
N THR A 23 3.73 -4.82 -0.30
CA THR A 23 2.56 -5.22 -1.06
C THR A 23 2.42 -6.73 -0.95
N VAL A 24 1.28 -7.19 -0.41
CA VAL A 24 0.87 -8.59 -0.48
C VAL A 24 0.95 -9.01 -1.95
N THR A 25 1.95 -9.83 -2.28
CA THR A 25 2.22 -10.51 -3.55
C THR A 25 1.37 -10.07 -4.75
N GLY A 26 1.85 -9.06 -5.48
CA GLY A 26 1.87 -9.09 -6.95
C GLY A 26 0.74 -8.44 -7.75
N GLU A 27 -0.42 -8.11 -7.18
CA GLU A 27 -1.49 -7.46 -7.95
C GLU A 27 -1.63 -5.97 -7.58
N PRO A 28 -1.64 -5.04 -8.56
CA PRO A 28 -1.82 -3.61 -8.26
C PRO A 28 -3.16 -3.40 -7.54
N CYS A 29 -3.19 -2.52 -6.52
CA CYS A 29 -4.41 -2.22 -5.77
C CYS A 29 -5.59 -1.81 -6.68
N ALA A 30 -5.28 -1.21 -7.83
CA ALA A 30 -6.22 -0.85 -8.87
C ALA A 30 -6.88 -2.05 -9.59
N ARG A 31 -6.45 -3.29 -9.33
CA ARG A 31 -7.03 -4.52 -9.91
C ARG A 31 -7.55 -5.47 -8.83
N ALA A 32 -7.04 -5.37 -7.61
CA ALA A 32 -7.49 -6.15 -6.47
C ALA A 32 -9.02 -6.09 -6.25
N PRO A 33 -9.64 -7.19 -5.78
CA PRO A 33 -11.05 -7.22 -5.40
C PRO A 33 -11.38 -6.14 -4.38
N LEU A 34 -12.52 -5.49 -4.53
CA LEU A 34 -12.97 -4.48 -3.57
C LEU A 34 -13.39 -5.15 -2.25
N PRO A 35 -12.99 -4.59 -1.10
CA PRO A 35 -13.42 -5.09 0.20
C PRO A 35 -14.88 -4.74 0.46
N SER A 36 -15.44 -5.29 1.55
CA SER A 36 -16.75 -4.86 2.05
C SER A 36 -16.68 -3.44 2.62
N ALA A 37 -17.81 -2.74 2.65
CA ALA A 37 -17.91 -1.42 3.29
C ALA A 37 -17.67 -1.46 4.81
N HIS A 38 -17.76 -2.64 5.43
CA HIS A 38 -17.52 -2.83 6.86
C HIS A 38 -16.02 -2.99 7.14
N GLY A 39 -15.55 -2.36 8.23
CA GLY A 39 -14.16 -2.47 8.68
C GLY A 39 -13.18 -1.53 7.98
N LEU A 40 -13.67 -0.62 7.13
CA LEU A 40 -12.86 0.42 6.50
C LEU A 40 -12.52 1.54 7.49
N THR A 41 -11.34 2.12 7.36
CA THR A 41 -11.01 3.36 8.07
C THR A 41 -11.78 4.53 7.48
N TRP A 42 -11.90 5.61 8.26
CA TRP A 42 -12.59 6.81 7.78
C TRP A 42 -11.93 7.39 6.52
N ASP A 43 -10.59 7.42 6.45
CA ASP A 43 -9.87 7.92 5.28
C ASP A 43 -10.12 7.08 4.01
N GLN A 44 -10.26 5.77 4.16
CA GLN A 44 -10.64 4.88 3.06
C GLN A 44 -12.08 5.15 2.60
N GLY A 45 -12.99 5.34 3.56
CA GLY A 45 -14.39 5.69 3.29
C GLY A 45 -14.57 7.07 2.64
N ALA A 46 -13.70 8.02 2.97
CA ALA A 46 -13.70 9.37 2.43
C ALA A 46 -12.99 9.51 1.07
N GLY A 47 -12.35 8.44 0.56
CA GLY A 47 -11.57 8.48 -0.67
C GLY A 47 -10.24 9.22 -0.56
N ILE A 48 -9.74 9.43 0.67
CA ILE A 48 -8.44 10.06 0.96
C ILE A 48 -7.32 9.02 0.92
N ALA A 49 -7.63 7.77 1.32
CA ALA A 49 -6.70 6.65 1.34
C ALA A 49 -7.14 5.53 0.40
N CYS A 50 -6.17 4.74 -0.06
CA CYS A 50 -6.42 3.58 -0.90
C CYS A 50 -7.30 2.57 -0.16
N ILE A 51 -8.38 2.16 -0.81
CA ILE A 51 -9.36 1.21 -0.26
C ILE A 51 -8.74 -0.16 0.05
N ILE A 52 -7.59 -0.49 -0.55
CA ILE A 52 -6.90 -1.78 -0.38
C ILE A 52 -5.75 -1.70 0.62
N CYS A 53 -4.80 -0.78 0.44
CA CYS A 53 -3.58 -0.70 1.27
C CYS A 53 -3.58 0.43 2.30
N ALA A 54 -4.66 1.22 2.40
CA ALA A 54 -4.81 2.34 3.32
C ALA A 54 -3.76 3.46 3.20
N ARG A 55 -2.88 3.42 2.19
CA ARG A 55 -1.92 4.51 1.93
C ARG A 55 -2.64 5.77 1.43
N PRO A 56 -2.17 6.97 1.80
CA PRO A 56 -2.71 8.22 1.29
C PRO A 56 -2.68 8.23 -0.24
N LEU A 57 -3.80 8.63 -0.84
CA LEU A 57 -3.90 8.78 -2.28
C LEU A 57 -3.30 10.11 -2.69
N THR A 58 -2.52 10.06 -3.77
CA THR A 58 -1.96 11.23 -4.43
C THR A 58 -2.62 11.42 -5.79
N THR A 59 -2.10 12.36 -6.57
CA THR A 59 -2.45 12.52 -7.97
C THR A 59 -2.34 11.19 -8.73
N GLY A 60 -3.31 10.89 -9.59
CA GLY A 60 -3.38 9.63 -10.34
C GLY A 60 -4.15 8.49 -9.66
N ALA A 61 -4.83 8.75 -8.53
CA ALA A 61 -5.72 7.77 -7.92
C ALA A 61 -6.80 7.27 -8.90
N VAL A 62 -7.04 5.97 -8.90
CA VAL A 62 -7.98 5.31 -9.81
C VAL A 62 -9.31 5.09 -9.09
N SER A 63 -10.39 5.61 -9.67
CA SER A 63 -11.75 5.31 -9.20
C SER A 63 -12.11 3.87 -9.57
N ARG A 64 -12.55 3.09 -8.59
CA ARG A 64 -12.92 1.67 -8.74
C ARG A 64 -14.44 1.44 -8.66
N GLY A 65 -15.22 2.53 -8.63
CA GLY A 65 -16.67 2.47 -8.47
C GLY A 65 -17.09 2.61 -7.00
N ARG A 66 -18.28 2.11 -6.67
CA ARG A 66 -18.91 2.29 -5.36
C ARG A 66 -19.05 0.95 -4.65
N ILE A 67 -18.61 0.90 -3.40
CA ILE A 67 -18.87 -0.22 -2.49
C ILE A 67 -20.17 0.09 -1.79
N HIS A 68 -21.12 -0.84 -1.87
CA HIS A 68 -22.40 -0.72 -1.20
C HIS A 68 -22.32 -1.27 0.21
N GLY A 69 -22.84 -0.51 1.18
CA GLY A 69 -22.84 -0.87 2.58
C GLY A 69 -24.11 -0.43 3.27
N ARG A 70 -24.54 -1.18 4.30
CA ARG A 70 -25.66 -0.79 5.17
C ARG A 70 -25.34 -1.09 6.62
N ALA A 71 -25.64 -0.15 7.50
CA ALA A 71 -25.64 -0.36 8.94
C ALA A 71 -27.00 0.07 9.51
N GLY A 72 -27.88 -0.92 9.73
CA GLY A 72 -29.27 -0.67 10.07
C GLY A 72 -29.96 0.15 8.97
N ALA A 73 -30.51 1.31 9.34
CA ALA A 73 -31.15 2.24 8.41
C ALA A 73 -30.17 3.14 7.63
N HIS A 74 -28.88 3.14 7.98
CA HIS A 74 -27.88 4.01 7.35
C HIS A 74 -27.27 3.35 6.11
N HIS A 75 -27.17 4.12 5.03
CA HIS A 75 -26.41 3.76 3.84
C HIS A 75 -24.94 4.13 4.06
N LEU A 76 -24.05 3.14 3.90
CA LEU A 76 -22.60 3.28 4.01
C LEU A 76 -21.96 3.09 2.63
N ASP A 77 -22.59 3.67 1.61
CA ASP A 77 -22.06 3.65 0.27
C ASP A 77 -20.76 4.47 0.23
N ILE A 78 -19.69 3.84 -0.24
CA ILE A 78 -18.35 4.41 -0.25
C ILE A 78 -17.83 4.42 -1.69
N ASP A 79 -17.36 5.58 -2.14
CA ASP A 79 -16.64 5.66 -3.39
C ASP A 79 -15.23 5.07 -3.21
N ALA A 80 -14.96 3.98 -3.90
CA ALA A 80 -13.72 3.23 -3.76
C ALA A 80 -12.62 3.83 -4.65
N TRP A 81 -11.52 4.21 -4.02
CA TRP A 81 -10.35 4.74 -4.70
C TRP A 81 -9.13 3.87 -4.42
N ALA A 82 -8.31 3.64 -5.45
CA ALA A 82 -7.11 2.82 -5.37
C ALA A 82 -5.87 3.57 -5.84
N CYS A 83 -4.69 3.07 -5.43
CA CYS A 83 -3.41 3.57 -5.90
C CYS A 83 -3.32 3.54 -7.44
N PRO A 84 -2.55 4.46 -8.05
CA PRO A 84 -2.28 4.43 -9.48
C PRO A 84 -1.69 3.09 -9.92
N LEU A 85 -1.97 2.72 -11.17
CA LEU A 85 -1.24 1.65 -11.84
C LEU A 85 0.21 2.10 -12.08
N PRO A 86 1.21 1.21 -12.00
CA PRO A 86 2.61 1.56 -12.23
C PRO A 86 2.88 2.10 -13.65
N GLU A 87 2.00 1.81 -14.62
CA GLU A 87 2.05 2.39 -15.97
C GLU A 87 1.61 3.86 -16.02
N GLN A 88 0.86 4.33 -15.02
CA GLN A 88 0.28 5.67 -14.95
C GLN A 88 1.02 6.61 -13.97
N ALA A 89 2.17 6.18 -13.45
CA ALA A 89 2.99 6.91 -12.47
C ALA A 89 4.24 7.54 -13.10
#